data_AF-A0AAW8PX63-F1
#
_entry.id   AF-A0AAW8PX63-F1
#
_cell.length_a   1.000
_cell.length_b   1.000
_cell.length_c   1.000
_cell.angle_alpha   90.00
_cell.angle_beta   90.00
_cell.angle_gamma   90.00
#
_symmetry.space_group_name_H-M   'P 1'
#
loop_
_entity.id
_entity.type
_entity.pdbx_description
1 polymer ?
#
loop_
_entity_poly.entity_id
_entity_poly.type
_entity_poly.pdbx_seq_one_letter_code
_entity_poly.pdbx_strand_id
1 'polypeptide(L)'
;MKINRFKRWSSCLQIQPPSRLDTVGLFISACLLFSTSFLCQAKPNTTDIEQQYEVLAPYKLQIDQRLTSVNPLLDHIFKQLKSKSLPKSLVLVPMLESSYNAKAVSHANAAGLWQLIPATAMRFGLTVDSNVDERFDTQASTKAALDYLAFLYNKFDQNLALTLAAYNAGEGRITRAIKKAGSDDFQQLTLPKETHQYVSRFFALEKLIDIGQLQHSSFQPLLLFAAESAAPSQPLIDFSRLPPLVNL
;
A
#
# COMPACT_ATOMS: atom_id res chain seq x y z
N MET A 1 82.43 24.16 -1.60
CA MET A 1 83.46 23.46 -2.39
C MET A 1 82.89 23.13 -3.76
N LYS A 2 83.50 23.63 -4.86
CA LYS A 2 83.15 23.39 -6.29
C LYS A 2 81.76 23.91 -6.75
N ILE A 3 81.51 24.37 -8.00
CA ILE A 3 82.33 25.04 -9.06
C ILE A 3 81.32 25.58 -10.12
N ASN A 4 81.52 26.80 -10.67
CA ASN A 4 81.08 27.32 -11.99
C ASN A 4 79.61 27.22 -12.48
N ARG A 5 79.16 27.93 -13.55
CA ARG A 5 79.40 29.29 -14.12
C ARG A 5 78.50 29.39 -15.38
N PHE A 6 77.83 30.53 -15.59
CA PHE A 6 77.54 31.12 -16.92
C PHE A 6 76.61 30.29 -17.86
N LYS A 7 76.00 30.80 -18.94
CA LYS A 7 75.82 32.18 -19.43
C LYS A 7 74.45 32.28 -20.14
N ARG A 8 73.81 33.43 -19.98
CA ARG A 8 72.70 33.97 -20.80
C ARG A 8 73.16 34.18 -22.25
N TRP A 9 72.25 34.09 -23.23
CA TRP A 9 72.05 35.08 -24.32
C TRP A 9 70.82 34.76 -25.18
N SER A 10 70.32 35.78 -25.86
CA SER A 10 68.98 35.85 -26.47
C SER A 10 69.05 35.96 -27.99
N SER A 11 68.02 35.48 -28.69
CA SER A 11 67.69 35.90 -30.06
C SER A 11 66.18 36.09 -30.18
N CYS A 12 65.76 37.22 -30.75
CA CYS A 12 64.38 37.61 -31.00
C CYS A 12 64.13 37.57 -32.51
N LEU A 13 62.95 37.12 -32.98
CA LEU A 13 62.37 37.60 -34.25
C LEU A 13 60.85 37.34 -34.39
N GLN A 14 60.08 38.43 -34.27
CA GLN A 14 58.93 38.87 -35.09
C GLN A 14 57.86 37.87 -35.62
N ILE A 15 56.71 37.86 -34.92
CA ILE A 15 55.32 38.14 -35.37
C ILE A 15 55.03 38.22 -36.91
N GLN A 16 54.05 37.45 -37.41
CA GLN A 16 52.80 37.90 -38.11
C GLN A 16 51.85 36.69 -38.41
N PRO A 17 50.51 36.88 -38.53
CA PRO A 17 49.49 35.81 -38.45
C PRO A 17 48.83 35.50 -39.82
N PRO A 18 47.98 34.45 -39.99
CA PRO A 18 46.59 34.38 -39.46
C PRO A 18 46.23 32.95 -38.92
N SER A 19 45.00 32.47 -38.65
CA SER A 19 43.61 32.97 -38.81
C SER A 19 42.62 32.22 -37.88
N ARG A 20 41.59 32.93 -37.39
CA ARG A 20 40.19 32.48 -37.13
C ARG A 20 39.90 30.97 -36.90
N LEU A 21 39.59 30.58 -35.65
CA LEU A 21 38.24 30.21 -35.16
C LEU A 21 38.34 29.41 -33.84
N ASP A 22 38.29 30.11 -32.71
CA ASP A 22 38.09 29.46 -31.41
C ASP A 22 36.61 29.12 -31.21
N THR A 23 36.27 27.83 -31.33
CA THR A 23 35.00 27.30 -30.81
C THR A 23 35.32 26.12 -29.90
N VAL A 24 35.43 26.39 -28.60
CA VAL A 24 35.77 25.38 -27.59
C VAL A 24 34.69 24.30 -27.53
N GLY A 25 35.06 23.07 -27.88
CA GLY A 25 34.17 21.90 -27.82
C GLY A 25 33.87 21.51 -26.37
N LEU A 26 32.77 21.99 -25.82
CA LEU A 26 32.31 21.65 -24.47
C LEU A 26 31.57 20.30 -24.46
N PHE A 27 32.31 19.20 -24.62
CA PHE A 27 31.77 17.84 -24.47
C PHE A 27 31.48 17.52 -22.99
N ILE A 28 30.42 18.11 -22.43
CA ILE A 28 29.81 17.60 -21.19
C ILE A 28 29.03 16.34 -21.55
N SER A 29 29.71 15.19 -21.51
CA SER A 29 29.06 13.89 -21.52
C SER A 29 28.34 13.68 -20.19
N ALA A 30 27.14 14.25 -20.08
CA ALA A 30 26.22 13.95 -19.01
C ALA A 30 25.66 12.53 -19.24
N CYS A 31 26.45 11.52 -18.85
CA CYS A 31 25.97 10.17 -18.64
C CYS A 31 24.97 10.17 -17.48
N LEU A 32 23.74 10.62 -17.78
CA LEU A 32 22.56 10.28 -17.00
C LEU A 32 22.41 8.76 -17.10
N LEU A 33 23.04 8.07 -16.16
CA LEU A 33 22.66 6.74 -15.75
C LEU A 33 21.25 6.85 -15.17
N PHE A 34 20.25 6.95 -16.05
CA PHE A 34 18.97 6.33 -15.81
C PHE A 34 19.26 4.82 -15.71
N SER A 35 19.71 4.41 -14.53
CA SER A 35 19.41 3.09 -14.02
C SER A 35 17.89 3.01 -14.02
N THR A 36 17.31 2.54 -15.12
CA THR A 36 15.99 1.96 -15.13
C THR A 36 16.11 0.70 -14.30
N SER A 37 16.08 0.89 -12.98
CA SER A 37 15.73 -0.14 -12.03
C SER A 37 14.45 -0.73 -12.58
N PHE A 38 14.54 -1.93 -13.15
CA PHE A 38 13.37 -2.75 -13.36
C PHE A 38 12.76 -2.88 -11.96
N LEU A 39 11.68 -2.14 -11.73
CA LEU A 39 10.92 -2.22 -10.51
C LEU A 39 10.41 -3.66 -10.47
N CYS A 40 11.14 -4.51 -9.74
CA CYS A 40 10.84 -5.92 -9.65
C CYS A 40 9.40 -5.99 -9.16
N GLN A 41 8.51 -6.56 -9.98
CA GLN A 41 7.08 -6.32 -9.85
C GLN A 41 6.54 -7.19 -8.72
N ALA A 42 6.81 -6.79 -7.48
CA ALA A 42 6.50 -7.51 -6.27
C ALA A 42 4.98 -7.57 -5.96
N LYS A 43 4.11 -7.37 -6.96
CA LYS A 43 2.68 -7.69 -6.85
C LYS A 43 2.48 -9.21 -7.07
N PRO A 44 1.34 -9.77 -6.65
CA PRO A 44 0.96 -11.11 -7.08
C PRO A 44 0.86 -11.20 -8.61
N ASN A 45 1.05 -12.40 -9.16
CA ASN A 45 0.80 -12.63 -10.59
C ASN A 45 -0.68 -12.38 -10.94
N THR A 46 -0.93 -12.01 -12.19
CA THR A 46 -2.28 -11.67 -12.67
C THR A 46 -3.27 -12.83 -12.50
N THR A 47 -2.83 -14.07 -12.69
CA THR A 47 -3.67 -15.27 -12.62
C THR A 47 -4.22 -15.51 -11.21
N ASP A 48 -3.41 -15.33 -10.15
CA ASP A 48 -3.88 -15.43 -8.77
C ASP A 48 -4.87 -14.31 -8.41
N ILE A 49 -4.65 -13.10 -8.95
CA ILE A 49 -5.57 -11.97 -8.78
C ILE A 49 -6.90 -12.25 -9.49
N GLU A 50 -6.87 -12.79 -10.71
CA GLU A 50 -8.07 -13.17 -11.47
C GLU A 50 -8.84 -14.30 -10.77
N GLN A 51 -8.15 -15.32 -10.26
CA GLN A 51 -8.79 -16.37 -9.44
C GLN A 51 -9.50 -15.80 -8.20
N GLN A 52 -8.89 -14.84 -7.49
CA GLN A 52 -9.57 -14.20 -6.35
C GLN A 52 -10.66 -13.21 -6.80
N TYR A 53 -10.57 -12.62 -7.99
CA TYR A 53 -11.61 -11.76 -8.55
C TYR A 53 -12.88 -12.57 -8.85
N GLU A 54 -12.77 -13.73 -9.50
CA GLU A 54 -13.92 -14.62 -9.76
C GLU A 54 -14.58 -15.12 -8.45
N VAL A 55 -13.82 -15.28 -7.37
CA VAL A 55 -14.36 -15.60 -6.03
C VAL A 55 -15.14 -14.43 -5.42
N LEU A 56 -14.70 -13.19 -5.64
CA LEU A 56 -15.32 -11.99 -5.05
C LEU A 56 -16.47 -11.40 -5.88
N ALA A 57 -16.41 -11.53 -7.22
CA ALA A 57 -17.35 -10.88 -8.14
C ALA A 57 -18.84 -11.18 -7.86
N PRO A 58 -19.25 -12.42 -7.50
CA PRO A 58 -20.65 -12.72 -7.13
C PRO A 58 -21.15 -11.95 -5.89
N TYR A 59 -20.23 -11.48 -5.03
CA TYR A 59 -20.54 -10.75 -3.79
C TYR A 59 -20.43 -9.24 -3.93
N LYS A 60 -20.18 -8.71 -5.14
CA LYS A 60 -19.93 -7.28 -5.36
C LYS A 60 -21.03 -6.39 -4.79
N LEU A 61 -22.29 -6.74 -5.01
CA LEU A 61 -23.44 -5.94 -4.52
C LEU A 61 -23.45 -5.83 -2.99
N GLN A 62 -23.19 -6.94 -2.29
CA GLN A 62 -23.15 -6.98 -0.82
C GLN A 62 -21.91 -6.22 -0.29
N ILE A 63 -20.78 -6.28 -0.99
CA ILE A 63 -19.57 -5.51 -0.67
C ILE A 63 -19.85 -4.00 -0.83
N ASP A 64 -20.45 -3.58 -1.95
CA ASP A 64 -20.81 -2.18 -2.21
C ASP A 64 -21.83 -1.66 -1.17
N GLN A 65 -22.87 -2.45 -0.87
CA GLN A 65 -23.84 -2.15 0.19
C GLN A 65 -23.16 -2.03 1.56
N ARG A 66 -22.23 -2.93 1.88
CA ARG A 66 -21.50 -2.90 3.15
C ARG A 66 -20.64 -1.65 3.27
N LEU A 67 -19.88 -1.30 2.23
CA LEU A 67 -19.07 -0.08 2.18
C LEU A 67 -19.94 1.18 2.30
N THR A 68 -21.07 1.23 1.58
CA THR A 68 -22.06 2.32 1.68
C THR A 68 -22.60 2.47 3.10
N SER A 69 -22.90 1.36 3.79
CA SER A 69 -23.42 1.37 5.17
C SER A 69 -22.43 1.94 6.21
N VAL A 70 -21.14 2.03 5.87
CA VAL A 70 -20.08 2.53 6.76
C VAL A 70 -19.40 3.81 6.22
N ASN A 71 -20.04 4.54 5.30
CA ASN A 71 -19.44 5.69 4.61
C ASN A 71 -18.76 6.74 5.54
N PRO A 72 -19.33 7.14 6.71
CA PRO A 72 -18.66 8.08 7.62
C PRO A 72 -17.33 7.54 8.20
N LEU A 73 -17.20 6.22 8.33
CA LEU A 73 -15.97 5.56 8.74
C LEU A 73 -14.96 5.47 7.58
N LEU A 74 -15.42 5.30 6.33
CA LEU A 74 -14.55 5.39 5.14
C LEU A 74 -13.90 6.78 5.05
N ASP A 75 -14.69 7.85 5.21
CA ASP A 75 -14.17 9.24 5.25
C ASP A 75 -13.09 9.43 6.33
N HIS A 76 -13.28 8.85 7.51
CA HIS A 76 -12.31 8.88 8.60
C HIS A 76 -11.02 8.12 8.23
N ILE A 77 -11.14 6.92 7.67
CA ILE A 77 -10.01 6.11 7.21
C ILE A 77 -9.25 6.83 6.09
N PHE A 78 -9.92 7.38 5.08
CA PHE A 78 -9.27 8.12 3.99
C PHE A 78 -8.50 9.36 4.48
N LYS A 79 -9.04 10.10 5.46
CA LYS A 79 -8.33 11.22 6.09
C LYS A 79 -7.06 10.75 6.80
N GLN A 80 -7.12 9.65 7.56
CA GLN A 80 -5.96 9.08 8.22
C GLN A 80 -4.91 8.54 7.22
N LEU A 81 -5.33 7.79 6.19
CA LEU A 81 -4.45 7.30 5.11
C LEU A 81 -3.71 8.46 4.44
N LYS A 82 -4.44 9.53 4.07
CA LYS A 82 -3.84 10.74 3.48
C LYS A 82 -2.84 11.40 4.43
N SER A 83 -3.13 11.50 5.73
CA SER A 83 -2.22 12.13 6.71
C SER A 83 -0.94 11.32 6.96
N LYS A 84 -0.96 10.01 6.67
CA LYS A 84 0.19 9.09 6.82
C LYS A 84 0.90 8.80 5.48
N SER A 85 0.52 9.49 4.39
CA SER A 85 1.01 9.22 3.03
C SER A 85 0.83 7.76 2.57
N LEU A 86 -0.21 7.09 3.04
CA LEU A 86 -0.51 5.69 2.74
C LEU A 86 -1.37 5.53 1.47
N PRO A 87 -1.25 4.40 0.73
CA PRO A 87 -2.12 4.08 -0.39
C PRO A 87 -3.60 4.07 0.02
N LYS A 88 -4.45 4.77 -0.74
CA LYS A 88 -5.89 4.86 -0.47
C LYS A 88 -6.59 3.50 -0.46
N SER A 89 -6.10 2.53 -1.24
CA SER A 89 -6.67 1.18 -1.31
C SER A 89 -6.55 0.40 0.00
N LEU A 90 -5.70 0.81 0.95
CA LEU A 90 -5.69 0.23 2.30
C LEU A 90 -7.01 0.43 3.06
N VAL A 91 -7.91 1.31 2.58
CA VAL A 91 -9.32 1.36 3.01
C VAL A 91 -10.05 0.02 2.83
N LEU A 92 -9.55 -0.87 1.97
CA LEU A 92 -10.15 -2.18 1.72
C LEU A 92 -9.74 -3.23 2.75
N VAL A 93 -8.67 -3.03 3.53
CA VAL A 93 -8.19 -4.03 4.52
C VAL A 93 -9.29 -4.50 5.48
N PRO A 94 -10.11 -3.63 6.12
CA PRO A 94 -11.18 -4.08 7.01
C PRO A 94 -12.27 -4.92 6.33
N MET A 95 -12.40 -4.86 4.99
CA MET A 95 -13.29 -5.75 4.25
C MET A 95 -12.74 -7.19 4.20
N LEU A 96 -11.42 -7.36 4.01
CA LEU A 96 -10.80 -8.70 4.08
C LEU A 96 -10.78 -9.25 5.51
N GLU A 97 -10.50 -8.40 6.50
CA GLU A 97 -10.32 -8.81 7.89
C GLU A 97 -11.64 -9.15 8.60
N SER A 98 -12.69 -8.33 8.42
CA SER A 98 -13.92 -8.46 9.23
C SER A 98 -15.21 -8.22 8.45
N SER A 99 -15.16 -8.02 7.12
CA SER A 99 -16.27 -7.45 6.35
C SER A 99 -16.79 -6.16 6.99
N TYR A 100 -15.88 -5.31 7.48
CA TYR A 100 -16.16 -4.11 8.27
C TYR A 100 -16.91 -4.33 9.60
N ASN A 101 -16.85 -5.53 10.21
CA ASN A 101 -17.50 -5.82 11.50
C ASN A 101 -16.62 -5.45 12.69
N ALA A 102 -16.93 -4.32 13.32
CA ALA A 102 -16.25 -3.83 14.54
C ALA A 102 -16.34 -4.79 15.76
N LYS A 103 -17.20 -5.81 15.74
CA LYS A 103 -17.36 -6.82 16.81
C LYS A 103 -16.84 -8.22 16.40
N ALA A 104 -16.10 -8.34 15.30
CA ALA A 104 -15.56 -9.62 14.86
C ALA A 104 -14.50 -10.15 15.84
N VAL A 105 -14.50 -11.46 16.08
CA VAL A 105 -13.47 -12.17 16.85
C VAL A 105 -13.10 -13.45 16.09
N SER A 106 -11.81 -13.67 15.96
CA SER A 106 -11.16 -14.78 15.25
C SER A 106 -10.87 -15.96 16.19
N HIS A 107 -10.79 -17.18 15.65
CA HIS A 107 -10.34 -18.36 16.39
C HIS A 107 -8.92 -18.19 16.98
N ALA A 108 -8.08 -17.36 16.35
CA ALA A 108 -6.74 -16.99 16.82
C ALA A 108 -6.73 -15.75 17.75
N ASN A 109 -7.90 -15.34 18.29
CA ASN A 109 -8.07 -14.15 19.15
C ASN A 109 -7.61 -12.83 18.49
N ALA A 110 -7.63 -12.73 17.17
CA ALA A 110 -7.68 -11.44 16.50
C ALA A 110 -9.07 -10.80 16.70
N ALA A 111 -9.16 -9.48 16.82
CA ALA A 111 -10.41 -8.83 17.19
C ALA A 111 -10.67 -7.49 16.48
N GLY A 112 -11.96 -7.16 16.41
CA GLY A 112 -12.49 -5.90 15.92
C GLY A 112 -12.41 -5.72 14.41
N LEU A 113 -12.61 -4.46 14.00
CA LEU A 113 -12.68 -4.03 12.61
C LEU A 113 -11.45 -4.44 11.77
N TRP A 114 -10.27 -4.38 12.40
CA TRP A 114 -8.96 -4.57 11.77
C TRP A 114 -8.30 -5.93 12.09
N GLN A 115 -9.00 -6.81 12.83
CA GLN A 115 -8.48 -8.10 13.31
C GLN A 115 -7.07 -8.01 13.91
N LEU A 116 -6.86 -7.07 14.84
CA LEU A 116 -5.58 -6.97 15.54
C LEU A 116 -5.46 -8.08 16.59
N ILE A 117 -4.34 -8.80 16.60
CA ILE A 117 -3.97 -9.67 17.73
C ILE A 117 -3.52 -8.82 18.93
N PRO A 118 -3.66 -9.29 20.19
CA PRO A 118 -3.39 -8.47 21.38
C PRO A 118 -1.98 -7.86 21.42
N ALA A 119 -0.95 -8.63 21.04
CA ALA A 119 0.43 -8.16 21.04
C ALA A 119 0.66 -6.99 20.06
N THR A 120 0.06 -7.04 18.87
CA THR A 120 0.13 -5.96 17.88
C THR A 120 -0.70 -4.76 18.32
N ALA A 121 -1.91 -4.98 18.84
CA ALA A 121 -2.78 -3.94 19.39
C ALA A 121 -2.06 -3.11 20.46
N MET A 122 -1.50 -3.77 21.49
CA MET A 122 -0.75 -3.10 22.56
C MET A 122 0.51 -2.38 22.05
N ARG A 123 1.25 -2.99 21.11
CA ARG A 123 2.43 -2.36 20.50
C ARG A 123 2.10 -1.04 19.77
N PHE A 124 0.90 -0.91 19.22
CA PHE A 124 0.43 0.30 18.54
C PHE A 124 -0.53 1.16 19.40
N GLY A 125 -0.47 0.98 20.72
CA GLY A 125 -1.06 1.90 21.70
C GLY A 125 -2.51 1.63 22.09
N LEU A 126 -3.03 0.42 21.85
CA LEU A 126 -4.34 -0.01 22.36
C LEU A 126 -4.21 -0.69 23.72
N THR A 127 -5.15 -0.39 24.60
CA THR A 127 -5.40 -1.11 25.84
C THR A 127 -6.14 -2.41 25.53
N VAL A 128 -5.59 -3.55 25.97
CA VAL A 128 -6.19 -4.88 25.82
C VAL A 128 -6.02 -5.63 27.15
N ASP A 129 -7.01 -5.50 28.03
CA ASP A 129 -7.09 -6.18 29.33
C ASP A 129 -8.47 -6.79 29.58
N SER A 130 -8.73 -7.30 30.79
CA SER A 130 -9.99 -7.96 31.15
C SER A 130 -11.20 -7.04 31.25
N ASN A 131 -10.98 -5.73 31.35
CA ASN A 131 -12.02 -4.70 31.53
C ASN A 131 -12.23 -3.89 30.24
N VAL A 132 -11.14 -3.61 29.50
CA VAL A 132 -11.15 -2.79 28.28
C VAL A 132 -10.37 -3.47 27.17
N ASP A 133 -10.99 -3.61 26.00
CA ASP A 133 -10.34 -4.06 24.77
C ASP A 133 -10.63 -3.07 23.63
N GLU A 134 -9.70 -2.12 23.43
CA GLU A 134 -9.83 -1.03 22.45
C GLU A 134 -9.73 -1.51 21.00
N ARG A 135 -9.51 -2.81 20.75
CA ARG A 135 -9.64 -3.40 19.41
C ARG A 135 -11.06 -3.33 18.88
N PHE A 136 -12.07 -3.31 19.77
CA PHE A 136 -13.48 -3.14 19.40
C PHE A 136 -13.90 -1.67 19.22
N ASP A 137 -13.11 -0.70 19.69
CA ASP A 137 -13.35 0.72 19.41
C ASP A 137 -12.89 1.04 17.98
N THR A 138 -13.78 1.57 17.15
CA THR A 138 -13.49 1.80 15.73
C THR A 138 -12.52 2.94 15.47
N GLN A 139 -12.40 3.92 16.36
CA GLN A 139 -11.49 5.05 16.19
C GLN A 139 -10.08 4.69 16.66
N ALA A 140 -9.97 4.14 17.88
CA ALA A 140 -8.71 3.68 18.45
C ALA A 140 -8.09 2.58 17.58
N SER A 141 -8.85 1.51 17.26
CA SER A 141 -8.35 0.41 16.42
C SER A 141 -7.96 0.86 15.01
N THR A 142 -8.68 1.82 14.41
CA THR A 142 -8.29 2.39 13.12
C THR A 142 -6.99 3.17 13.20
N LYS A 143 -6.80 4.00 14.23
CA LYS A 143 -5.52 4.70 14.42
C LYS A 143 -4.38 3.70 14.57
N ALA A 144 -4.51 2.71 15.45
CA ALA A 144 -3.48 1.71 15.71
C ALA A 144 -3.16 0.82 14.50
N ALA A 145 -4.19 0.37 13.76
CA ALA A 145 -3.99 -0.44 12.56
C ALA A 145 -3.33 0.36 11.42
N LEU A 146 -3.67 1.65 11.26
CA LEU A 146 -3.03 2.52 10.28
C LEU A 146 -1.60 2.94 10.69
N ASP A 147 -1.32 3.05 12.00
CA ASP A 147 0.05 3.21 12.51
C ASP A 147 0.88 1.93 12.26
N TYR A 148 0.30 0.74 12.42
CA TYR A 148 0.94 -0.53 12.07
C TYR A 148 1.19 -0.65 10.57
N LEU A 149 0.19 -0.36 9.73
CA LEU A 149 0.35 -0.36 8.27
C LEU A 149 1.40 0.67 7.81
N ALA A 150 1.49 1.86 8.42
CA ALA A 150 2.57 2.81 8.14
C ALA A 150 3.96 2.29 8.53
N PHE A 151 4.08 1.63 9.69
CA PHE A 151 5.32 0.95 10.08
C PHE A 151 5.72 -0.13 9.06
N LEU A 152 4.77 -0.98 8.64
CA LEU A 152 5.02 -2.04 7.65
C LEU A 152 5.39 -1.46 6.28
N TYR A 153 4.65 -0.46 5.81
CA TYR A 153 4.85 0.17 4.51
C TYR A 153 6.24 0.79 4.40
N ASN A 154 6.70 1.49 5.44
CA ASN A 154 8.06 2.01 5.51
C ASN A 154 9.12 0.90 5.69
N LYS A 155 8.80 -0.19 6.41
CA LYS A 155 9.73 -1.31 6.64
C LYS A 155 10.03 -2.14 5.38
N PHE A 156 9.11 -2.15 4.43
CA PHE A 156 9.24 -2.88 3.16
C PHE A 156 9.28 -1.90 1.97
N ASP A 157 9.97 -0.76 2.11
CA ASP A 157 10.29 0.15 1.00
C ASP A 157 9.08 0.57 0.15
N GLN A 158 7.94 0.83 0.80
CA GLN A 158 6.66 1.22 0.19
C GLN A 158 6.05 0.15 -0.75
N ASN A 159 6.48 -1.10 -0.59
CA ASN A 159 5.96 -2.27 -1.30
C ASN A 159 4.65 -2.76 -0.67
N LEU A 160 3.53 -2.44 -1.33
CA LEU A 160 2.19 -2.74 -0.83
C LEU A 160 1.93 -4.24 -0.64
N ALA A 161 2.47 -5.11 -1.50
CA ALA A 161 2.25 -6.55 -1.40
C ALA A 161 3.00 -7.15 -0.19
N LEU A 162 4.26 -6.78 0.01
CA LEU A 162 5.02 -7.18 1.20
C LEU A 162 4.40 -6.63 2.49
N THR A 163 3.85 -5.41 2.43
CA THR A 163 3.11 -4.77 3.53
C THR A 163 1.88 -5.59 3.92
N LEU A 164 1.05 -5.97 2.95
CA LEU A 164 -0.13 -6.81 3.17
C LEU A 164 0.25 -8.22 3.65
N ALA A 165 1.30 -8.82 3.06
CA ALA A 165 1.82 -10.11 3.50
C ALA A 165 2.32 -10.07 4.96
N ALA A 166 2.95 -8.97 5.38
CA ALA A 166 3.43 -8.77 6.73
C ALA A 166 2.29 -8.46 7.72
N TYR A 167 1.23 -7.80 7.27
CA TYR A 167 0.03 -7.58 8.07
C TYR A 167 -0.64 -8.92 8.43
N ASN A 168 -0.89 -9.78 7.43
CA ASN A 168 -1.48 -11.11 7.63
C ASN A 168 -0.55 -12.08 8.38
N ALA A 169 0.74 -12.17 7.98
CA ALA A 169 1.61 -13.29 8.37
C ALA A 169 2.73 -12.94 9.36
N GLY A 170 2.81 -11.68 9.78
CA GLY A 170 3.84 -11.10 10.66
C GLY A 170 5.08 -10.62 9.89
N GLU A 171 5.58 -9.43 10.22
CA GLU A 171 6.73 -8.81 9.54
C GLU A 171 8.01 -9.64 9.69
N GLY A 172 8.18 -10.31 10.83
CA GLY A 172 9.30 -11.23 11.05
C GLY A 172 9.29 -12.43 10.11
N ARG A 173 8.12 -12.90 9.65
CA ARG A 173 8.03 -13.97 8.64
C ARG A 173 8.50 -13.46 7.29
N ILE A 174 8.03 -12.28 6.88
CA ILE A 174 8.36 -11.70 5.58
C ILE A 174 9.85 -11.33 5.51
N THR A 175 10.42 -10.71 6.54
CA THR A 175 11.88 -10.47 6.62
C THR A 175 12.71 -11.76 6.51
N ARG A 176 12.25 -12.89 7.11
CA ARG A 176 12.93 -14.19 6.93
C ARG A 176 12.77 -14.76 5.53
N ALA A 177 11.60 -14.61 4.90
CA ALA A 177 11.36 -15.08 3.53
C ALA A 177 12.24 -14.33 2.52
N ILE A 178 12.29 -12.99 2.61
CA ILE A 178 13.15 -12.12 1.78
C ILE A 178 14.62 -12.56 1.92
N LYS A 179 15.12 -12.69 3.16
CA LYS A 179 16.50 -13.14 3.42
C LYS A 179 16.78 -14.54 2.84
N LYS A 180 15.81 -15.45 2.85
CA LYS A 180 15.95 -16.80 2.29
C LYS A 180 15.94 -16.81 0.75
N ALA A 181 15.11 -15.97 0.13
CA ALA A 181 15.03 -15.85 -1.32
C ALA A 181 16.20 -15.05 -1.92
N GLY A 182 16.82 -14.14 -1.15
CA GLY A 182 17.79 -13.17 -1.67
C GLY A 182 17.13 -12.09 -2.54
N SER A 183 15.81 -11.91 -2.38
CA SER A 183 14.95 -11.11 -3.24
C SER A 183 13.76 -10.58 -2.44
N ASP A 184 13.26 -9.40 -2.77
CA ASP A 184 12.05 -8.77 -2.23
C ASP A 184 10.83 -8.93 -3.17
N ASP A 185 11.00 -9.58 -4.31
CA ASP A 185 9.90 -9.99 -5.17
C ASP A 185 8.98 -10.98 -4.42
N PHE A 186 7.75 -10.53 -4.15
CA PHE A 186 6.70 -11.30 -3.50
C PHE A 186 6.47 -12.68 -4.13
N GLN A 187 6.63 -12.81 -5.47
CA GLN A 187 6.46 -14.08 -6.17
C GLN A 187 7.60 -15.07 -5.94
N GLN A 188 8.78 -14.59 -5.54
CA GLN A 188 9.93 -15.42 -5.20
C GLN A 188 9.95 -15.84 -3.72
N LEU A 189 9.04 -15.28 -2.89
CA LEU A 189 8.99 -15.57 -1.46
C LEU A 189 8.25 -16.88 -1.15
N THR A 190 8.91 -17.79 -0.45
CA THR A 190 8.26 -18.97 0.14
C THR A 190 7.39 -18.55 1.34
N LEU A 191 6.10 -18.30 1.09
CA LEU A 191 5.10 -17.91 2.10
C LEU A 191 3.97 -18.96 2.20
N PRO A 192 3.17 -18.96 3.28
CA PRO A 192 1.95 -19.77 3.37
C PRO A 192 0.99 -19.47 2.22
N LYS A 193 0.25 -20.49 1.77
CA LYS A 193 -0.79 -20.34 0.72
C LYS A 193 -1.82 -19.29 1.11
N GLU A 194 -2.22 -19.26 2.37
CA GLU A 194 -3.15 -18.26 2.94
C GLU A 194 -2.63 -16.82 2.72
N THR A 195 -1.35 -16.56 3.01
CA THR A 195 -0.73 -15.24 2.82
C THR A 195 -0.68 -14.84 1.34
N HIS A 196 -0.35 -15.78 0.44
CA HIS A 196 -0.44 -15.55 -1.01
C HIS A 196 -1.87 -15.19 -1.43
N GLN A 197 -2.87 -15.97 -0.98
CA GLN A 197 -4.27 -15.72 -1.26
C GLN A 197 -4.79 -14.40 -0.67
N TYR A 198 -4.36 -14.02 0.53
CA TYR A 198 -4.72 -12.75 1.18
C TYR A 198 -4.29 -11.55 0.33
N VAL A 199 -3.02 -11.52 -0.10
CA VAL A 199 -2.50 -10.42 -0.93
C VAL A 199 -3.17 -10.40 -2.31
N SER A 200 -3.33 -11.55 -2.97
CA SER A 200 -4.05 -11.61 -4.26
C SER A 200 -5.51 -11.19 -4.14
N ARG A 201 -6.18 -11.53 -3.04
CA ARG A 201 -7.57 -11.12 -2.77
C ARG A 201 -7.70 -9.63 -2.51
N PHE A 202 -6.71 -9.00 -1.89
CA PHE A 202 -6.67 -7.53 -1.77
C PHE A 202 -6.60 -6.87 -3.15
N PHE A 203 -5.69 -7.30 -4.03
CA PHE A 203 -5.59 -6.72 -5.38
C PHE A 203 -6.81 -7.05 -6.25
N ALA A 204 -7.46 -8.20 -6.04
CA ALA A 204 -8.73 -8.52 -6.68
C ALA A 204 -9.87 -7.59 -6.21
N LEU A 205 -9.92 -7.27 -4.91
CA LEU A 205 -10.87 -6.33 -4.35
C LEU A 205 -10.60 -4.88 -4.82
N GLU A 206 -9.32 -4.48 -4.94
CA GLU A 206 -8.89 -3.21 -5.56
C GLU A 206 -9.32 -3.10 -7.03
N LYS A 207 -9.32 -4.22 -7.78
CA LYS A 207 -9.85 -4.31 -9.15
C LYS A 207 -11.38 -4.28 -9.22
N LEU A 208 -12.07 -4.82 -8.21
CA LEU A 208 -13.53 -4.98 -8.19
C LEU A 208 -14.26 -3.70 -7.74
N ILE A 209 -13.63 -2.87 -6.90
CA ILE A 209 -14.29 -1.74 -6.22
C ILE A 209 -13.70 -0.40 -6.67
N ASP A 210 -14.57 0.52 -7.12
CA ASP A 210 -14.17 1.89 -7.44
C ASP A 210 -13.95 2.71 -6.15
N ILE A 211 -12.69 2.71 -5.69
CA ILE A 211 -12.24 3.48 -4.52
C ILE A 211 -12.43 5.00 -4.72
N GLY A 212 -12.50 5.48 -5.97
CA GLY A 212 -12.83 6.86 -6.29
C GLY A 212 -14.23 7.23 -5.82
N GLN A 213 -15.23 6.42 -6.18
CA GLN A 213 -16.63 6.64 -5.77
C GLN A 213 -16.77 6.65 -4.24
N LEU A 214 -16.13 5.70 -3.54
CA LEU A 214 -16.13 5.64 -2.06
C LEU A 214 -15.65 6.94 -1.41
N GLN A 215 -14.77 7.69 -2.06
CA GLN A 215 -14.20 8.94 -1.55
C GLN A 215 -14.99 10.18 -1.98
N HIS A 216 -16.03 10.03 -2.80
CA HIS A 216 -16.87 11.11 -3.34
C HIS A 216 -18.33 11.05 -2.87
N SER A 217 -18.82 9.90 -2.37
CA SER A 217 -20.17 9.76 -1.80
C SER A 217 -20.46 10.68 -0.61
N SER A 218 -19.44 11.29 0.01
CA SER A 218 -19.59 12.29 1.08
C SER A 218 -20.00 13.70 0.60
N PHE A 219 -20.08 13.94 -0.72
CA PHE A 219 -20.61 15.18 -1.31
C PHE A 219 -21.81 14.91 -2.21
N GLN A 220 -22.94 14.50 -1.61
CA GLN A 220 -24.26 14.78 -2.17
C GLN A 220 -24.80 16.08 -1.57
N PRO A 221 -24.65 17.25 -2.22
CA PRO A 221 -25.54 18.37 -1.93
C PRO A 221 -26.97 17.91 -2.21
N LEU A 222 -27.89 18.18 -1.29
CA LEU A 222 -29.29 17.74 -1.31
C LEU A 222 -30.01 18.12 -2.62
N LEU A 223 -29.92 17.27 -3.64
CA LEU A 223 -30.84 17.26 -4.78
C LEU A 223 -32.12 16.56 -4.33
N LEU A 224 -32.88 17.24 -3.47
CA LEU A 224 -34.18 16.80 -2.93
C LEU A 224 -35.28 16.73 -4.01
N PHE A 225 -34.96 17.03 -5.28
CA PHE A 225 -35.90 17.18 -6.39
C PHE A 225 -35.32 16.68 -7.72
N ALA A 226 -35.04 15.38 -7.86
CA ALA A 226 -34.88 14.75 -9.18
C ALA A 226 -35.12 13.23 -9.16
N ALA A 227 -35.86 12.75 -10.16
CA ALA A 227 -35.99 11.35 -10.58
C ALA A 227 -36.63 10.36 -9.59
N GLU A 228 -37.96 10.36 -9.58
CA GLU A 228 -38.76 9.20 -9.21
C GLU A 228 -38.55 8.07 -10.23
N SER A 229 -37.74 7.06 -9.90
CA SER A 229 -37.59 5.82 -10.68
C SER A 229 -38.09 4.64 -9.87
N ALA A 230 -39.11 3.94 -10.39
CA ALA A 230 -39.80 2.87 -9.68
C ALA A 230 -38.86 1.76 -9.17
N ALA A 231 -38.89 1.52 -7.86
CA ALA A 231 -38.20 0.39 -7.24
C ALA A 231 -39.05 -0.90 -7.36
N PRO A 232 -38.46 -2.06 -7.72
CA PRO A 232 -39.18 -3.33 -7.69
C PRO A 232 -39.50 -3.73 -6.24
N SER A 233 -40.74 -4.14 -6.01
CA SER A 233 -41.27 -4.56 -4.71
C SER A 233 -40.84 -5.97 -4.33
N GLN A 234 -39.61 -6.10 -3.82
CA GLN A 234 -39.23 -7.23 -2.97
C GLN A 234 -38.57 -6.71 -1.68
N PRO A 235 -38.72 -7.41 -0.54
CA PRO A 235 -38.05 -7.03 0.70
C PRO A 235 -36.54 -7.20 0.54
N LEU A 236 -35.86 -6.10 0.20
CA LEU A 236 -34.43 -5.99 -0.10
C LEU A 236 -33.50 -6.13 1.13
N ILE A 237 -33.97 -6.82 2.18
CA ILE A 237 -33.23 -6.99 3.42
C ILE A 237 -33.16 -8.48 3.77
N ASP A 238 -32.17 -9.13 3.18
CA ASP A 238 -31.60 -10.31 3.80
C ASP A 238 -30.62 -9.84 4.89
N PHE A 239 -30.97 -10.09 6.15
CA PHE A 239 -30.10 -9.84 7.31
C PHE A 239 -29.11 -11.00 7.56
N SER A 240 -29.05 -12.01 6.68
CA SER A 240 -28.04 -13.06 6.78
C SER A 240 -26.64 -12.45 6.80
N ARG A 241 -25.77 -13.02 7.64
CA ARG A 241 -24.35 -12.66 7.57
C ARG A 241 -23.84 -13.08 6.21
N LEU A 242 -23.05 -12.21 5.56
CA LEU A 242 -22.13 -12.67 4.53
C LEU A 242 -21.41 -13.92 5.05
N PRO A 243 -21.34 -15.02 4.27
CA PRO A 243 -20.45 -16.12 4.61
C PRO A 243 -19.05 -15.51 4.77
N PRO A 244 -18.29 -15.91 5.81
CA PRO A 244 -17.05 -15.24 6.13
C PRO A 244 -16.10 -15.33 4.92
N LEU A 245 -15.61 -14.18 4.46
CA LEU A 245 -14.68 -14.07 3.32
C LEU A 245 -13.31 -14.73 3.61
N VAL A 246 -13.11 -15.16 4.86
CA VAL A 246 -12.00 -15.94 5.39
C VAL A 246 -12.57 -16.98 6.37
N ASN A 247 -12.45 -18.27 6.08
CA ASN A 247 -12.50 -19.29 7.12
C ASN A 247 -11.12 -19.33 7.79
N LEU A 248 -11.09 -19.06 9.10
CA LEU A 248 -9.91 -19.11 9.97
C LEU A 248 -9.79 -20.49 10.63
#